data_AF-A0A950LGT9-F1
#
_entry.id   AF-A0A950LGT9-F1
#
_cell.length_a   1.000
_cell.length_b   1.000
_cell.length_c   1.000
_cell.angle_alpha   90.00
_cell.angle_beta   90.00
_cell.angle_gamma   90.00
#
_symmetry.space_group_name_H-M   'P 1'
#
loop_
_entity.id
_entity.type
_entity.pdbx_description
1 polymer ?
#
loop_
_entity_poly.entity_id
_entity_poly.type
_entity_poly.pdbx_seq_one_letter_code
_entity_poly.pdbx_strand_id
1 'polypeptide(L)'
;MSRSLPFGAFLLLCSVSPASADVKSVEVRSEVETPIDIRPVVLGEACKFGVVPRIVITKPPVNGALLVQTEVVRIPDSDPVCSGKVLRAAVIYYKSVVGYRGPDSFSYEEMPDSGQSYEVEIDIK
;
A
#
# COMPACT_ATOMS: atom_id res chain seq x y z
N MET A 1 12.52 -39.99 54.62
CA MET A 1 12.67 -38.66 53.97
C MET A 1 12.70 -38.89 52.47
N SER A 2 11.51 -39.01 51.86
CA SER A 2 10.82 -38.02 51.02
C SER A 2 11.55 -37.68 49.72
N ARG A 3 10.89 -38.06 48.62
CA ARG A 3 11.30 -38.06 47.20
C ARG A 3 11.18 -36.66 46.59
N SER A 4 12.10 -36.29 45.70
CA SER A 4 12.03 -35.09 44.87
C SER A 4 11.62 -35.47 43.43
N LEU A 5 10.52 -34.90 42.92
CA LEU A 5 10.05 -35.07 41.54
C LEU A 5 10.80 -34.13 40.57
N PRO A 6 11.02 -34.51 39.30
CA PRO A 6 11.53 -33.60 38.29
C PRO A 6 10.42 -32.72 37.68
N PHE A 7 10.73 -31.43 37.56
CA PHE A 7 9.94 -30.42 36.85
C PHE A 7 9.83 -30.76 35.35
N GLY A 8 8.61 -31.02 34.89
CA GLY A 8 8.30 -31.14 33.46
C GLY A 8 8.28 -29.76 32.79
N ALA A 9 9.12 -29.58 31.79
CA ALA A 9 9.13 -28.40 30.93
C ALA A 9 7.95 -28.45 29.94
N PHE A 10 7.01 -27.52 30.09
CA PHE A 10 5.87 -27.35 29.19
C PHE A 10 6.28 -26.37 28.07
N LEU A 11 6.54 -26.89 26.87
CA LEU A 11 6.85 -26.10 25.68
C LEU A 11 5.57 -25.42 25.14
N LEU A 12 5.46 -24.11 25.35
CA LEU A 12 4.45 -23.25 24.73
C LEU A 12 4.76 -23.06 23.23
N LEU A 13 3.95 -23.67 22.37
CA LEU A 13 3.93 -23.40 20.93
C LEU A 13 3.21 -22.07 20.67
N CYS A 14 3.96 -21.00 20.42
CA CYS A 14 3.40 -19.75 19.90
C CYS A 14 3.07 -19.94 18.40
N SER A 15 1.79 -20.10 18.09
CA SER A 15 1.29 -19.99 16.72
C SER A 15 1.35 -18.52 16.29
N VAL A 16 2.37 -18.17 15.52
CA VAL A 16 2.49 -16.86 14.88
C VAL A 16 1.62 -16.89 13.62
N SER A 17 0.45 -16.27 13.65
CA SER A 17 -0.35 -16.07 12.43
C SER A 17 0.35 -15.03 11.54
N PRO A 18 0.56 -15.30 10.24
CA PRO A 18 1.06 -14.27 9.33
C PRO A 18 -0.02 -13.18 9.21
N ALA A 19 0.37 -11.93 9.44
CA ALA A 19 -0.46 -10.79 9.10
C ALA A 19 -0.73 -10.86 7.59
N SER A 20 -2.00 -10.92 7.18
CA SER A 20 -2.38 -10.79 5.77
C SER A 20 -2.21 -9.32 5.39
N ALA A 21 -1.10 -9.00 4.73
CA ALA A 21 -1.00 -7.78 3.94
C ALA A 21 -1.93 -7.92 2.73
N ASP A 22 -2.73 -6.89 2.45
CA ASP A 22 -3.51 -6.81 1.23
C ASP A 22 -2.52 -6.52 0.08
N VAL A 23 -2.33 -7.50 -0.81
CA VAL A 23 -1.41 -7.39 -1.93
C VAL A 23 -2.20 -7.03 -3.19
N LYS A 24 -1.92 -5.85 -3.76
CA LYS A 24 -2.52 -5.40 -5.01
C LYS A 24 -1.56 -5.65 -6.18
N SER A 25 -2.04 -6.34 -7.22
CA SER A 25 -1.28 -6.53 -8.47
C SER A 25 -1.62 -5.48 -9.53
N VAL A 26 -0.61 -4.96 -10.24
CA VAL A 26 -0.78 -4.00 -11.33
C VAL A 26 0.11 -4.38 -12.52
N GLU A 27 -0.44 -4.31 -13.73
CA GLU A 27 0.32 -4.49 -14.97
C GLU A 27 0.90 -3.15 -15.46
N VAL A 28 2.17 -3.14 -15.84
CA VAL A 28 2.85 -1.92 -16.33
C VAL A 28 3.64 -2.18 -17.59
N ARG A 29 3.76 -1.14 -18.41
CA ARG A 29 4.67 -1.15 -19.55
C ARG A 29 6.07 -0.82 -19.06
N SER A 30 7.03 -1.68 -19.40
CA SER A 30 8.46 -1.46 -19.14
C SER A 30 8.91 -0.10 -19.68
N GLU A 31 9.73 0.59 -18.89
CA GLU A 31 10.36 1.90 -19.18
C GLU A 31 9.40 3.08 -19.34
N VAL A 32 8.09 2.87 -19.17
CA VAL A 32 7.07 3.92 -19.25
C VAL A 32 6.62 4.27 -17.84
N GLU A 33 6.75 5.54 -17.48
CA GLU A 33 6.19 6.04 -16.22
C GLU A 33 4.67 5.83 -16.23
N THR A 34 4.19 5.02 -15.29
CA THR A 34 2.80 4.57 -15.24
C THR A 34 2.23 4.84 -13.84
N PRO A 35 1.05 5.48 -13.72
CA PRO A 35 0.36 5.60 -12.44
C PRO A 35 -0.14 4.22 -12.04
N ILE A 36 0.39 3.69 -10.94
CA ILE A 36 0.07 2.35 -10.45
C ILE A 36 -0.86 2.36 -9.25
N ASP A 37 -0.91 3.48 -8.54
CA ASP A 37 -1.81 3.64 -7.42
C ASP A 37 -2.21 5.10 -7.18
N ILE A 38 -3.46 5.30 -6.77
CA ILE A 38 -4.05 6.61 -6.52
C ILE A 38 -4.76 6.55 -5.17
N ARG A 39 -4.36 7.41 -4.24
CA ARG A 39 -4.89 7.49 -2.87
C ARG A 39 -5.64 8.81 -2.65
N PRO A 40 -6.95 8.83 -2.98
CA PRO A 40 -7.83 9.94 -2.64
C PRO A 40 -8.34 9.82 -1.20
N VAL A 41 -8.77 10.93 -0.60
CA VAL A 41 -9.48 10.92 0.69
C VAL A 41 -10.84 11.59 0.50
N VAL A 42 -11.90 10.79 0.62
CA VAL A 42 -13.29 11.24 0.56
C VAL A 42 -13.95 11.07 1.93
N LEU A 43 -14.44 12.17 2.47
CA LEU A 43 -15.07 12.28 3.78
C LEU A 43 -16.59 12.28 3.64
N GLY A 44 -17.18 11.10 3.85
CA GLY A 44 -18.63 10.90 3.85
C GLY A 44 -19.29 11.06 2.48
N GLU A 45 -20.62 10.92 2.47
CA GLU A 45 -21.44 10.89 1.24
C GLU A 45 -21.57 12.26 0.56
N ALA A 46 -21.17 13.34 1.23
CA ALA A 46 -21.19 14.69 0.66
C ALA A 46 -20.01 14.97 -0.29
N CYS A 47 -19.17 13.97 -0.58
CA CYS A 47 -17.95 14.11 -1.39
C CYS A 47 -17.04 15.25 -0.90
N LYS A 48 -16.94 15.42 0.42
CA LYS A 48 -15.97 16.35 1.00
C LYS A 48 -14.61 15.72 0.88
N PHE A 49 -13.60 16.48 0.46
CA PHE A 49 -12.26 15.94 0.29
C PHE A 49 -11.41 16.22 1.52
N GLY A 50 -10.73 15.18 2.00
CA GLY A 50 -9.85 15.28 3.15
C GLY A 50 -8.46 15.81 2.78
N VAL A 51 -7.57 15.79 3.77
CA VAL A 51 -6.15 16.04 3.56
C VAL A 51 -5.54 14.87 2.80
N VAL A 52 -4.71 15.16 1.80
CA VAL A 52 -3.99 14.13 1.05
C VAL A 52 -3.04 13.38 2.00
N PRO A 53 -3.08 12.05 2.04
CA PRO A 53 -2.27 11.26 2.94
C PRO A 53 -0.79 11.40 2.56
N ARG A 54 0.08 11.29 3.57
CA ARG A 54 1.51 11.17 3.30
C ARG A 54 1.83 9.72 2.99
N ILE A 55 2.53 9.49 1.89
CA ILE A 55 3.01 8.16 1.49
C ILE A 55 4.46 8.01 1.92
N VAL A 56 4.78 6.92 2.61
CA VAL A 56 6.15 6.59 3.03
C VAL A 56 6.53 5.24 2.45
N ILE A 57 7.48 5.21 1.52
CA ILE A 57 7.98 3.96 0.95
C ILE A 57 8.77 3.21 2.04
N THR A 58 8.30 2.02 2.43
CA THR A 58 8.94 1.16 3.43
C THR A 58 9.89 0.16 2.79
N LYS A 59 9.53 -0.34 1.60
CA LYS A 59 10.36 -1.23 0.78
C LYS A 59 10.34 -0.74 -0.67
N PRO A 60 11.45 -0.19 -1.21
CA PRO A 60 11.48 0.25 -2.60
C PRO A 60 11.52 -0.93 -3.58
N PRO A 61 11.12 -0.71 -4.85
CA PRO A 61 11.27 -1.70 -5.91
C PRO A 61 12.76 -1.95 -6.22
N VAL A 62 13.06 -3.15 -6.71
CA VAL A 62 14.44 -3.55 -7.05
C VAL A 62 14.80 -3.17 -8.49
N ASN A 63 13.82 -3.20 -9.39
CA ASN A 63 14.03 -3.08 -10.83
C ASN A 63 13.39 -1.84 -11.45
N GLY A 64 13.14 -0.82 -10.62
CA GLY A 64 12.61 0.45 -11.07
C GLY A 64 12.74 1.55 -10.03
N ALA A 65 12.07 2.66 -10.29
CA ALA A 65 11.98 3.79 -9.40
C ALA A 65 10.52 4.20 -9.19
N LEU A 66 10.25 4.75 -8.02
CA LEU A 66 8.95 5.32 -7.67
C LEU A 66 9.01 6.84 -7.67
N LEU A 67 7.91 7.45 -8.05
CA LEU A 67 7.68 8.88 -7.91
C LEU A 67 6.30 9.09 -7.27
N VAL A 68 6.28 9.74 -6.11
CA VAL A 68 5.03 10.09 -5.42
C VAL A 68 4.75 11.57 -5.66
N GLN A 69 3.58 11.89 -6.22
CA GLN A 69 3.15 13.26 -6.44
C GLN A 69 1.76 13.51 -5.86
N THR A 70 1.45 14.76 -5.55
CA THR A 70 0.08 15.17 -5.27
C THR A 70 -0.53 15.80 -6.50
N GLU A 71 -1.61 15.23 -7.01
CA GLU A 71 -2.25 15.68 -8.25
C GLU A 71 -3.73 15.91 -8.06
N VAL A 72 -4.32 16.72 -8.95
CA VAL A 72 -5.77 16.87 -9.06
C VAL A 72 -6.29 15.77 -9.98
N VAL A 73 -7.04 14.82 -9.41
CA VAL A 73 -7.63 13.69 -10.13
C VAL A 73 -9.14 13.86 -10.23
N ARG A 74 -9.72 13.39 -11.34
CA ARG A 74 -11.17 13.31 -11.52
C ARG A 74 -11.66 11.96 -11.03
N ILE A 75 -12.71 11.95 -10.22
CA ILE A 75 -13.36 10.73 -9.77
C ILE A 75 -14.02 10.05 -10.97
N PRO A 76 -13.75 8.75 -11.20
CA PRO A 76 -14.30 8.04 -12.34
C PRO A 76 -15.82 7.97 -12.26
N ASP A 77 -16.47 7.86 -13.41
CA ASP A 77 -17.94 7.77 -13.50
C ASP A 77 -18.51 6.48 -12.90
N SER A 78 -17.63 5.52 -12.55
CA SER A 78 -17.99 4.31 -11.79
C SER A 78 -18.33 4.57 -10.32
N ASP A 79 -17.97 5.74 -9.77
CA ASP A 79 -18.37 6.14 -8.42
C ASP A 79 -19.80 6.71 -8.44
N PRO A 80 -20.80 6.04 -7.84
CA PRO A 80 -22.19 6.46 -7.94
C PRO A 80 -22.51 7.75 -7.17
N VAL A 81 -21.64 8.18 -6.24
CA VAL A 81 -21.89 9.30 -5.33
C VAL A 81 -21.10 10.53 -5.76
N CYS A 82 -19.84 10.34 -6.14
CA CYS A 82 -18.88 11.42 -6.33
C CYS A 82 -18.34 11.55 -7.77
N SER A 83 -18.89 10.80 -8.73
CA SER A 83 -18.50 10.85 -10.15
C SER A 83 -18.33 12.26 -10.70
N GLY A 84 -17.30 12.44 -11.51
CA GLY A 84 -17.01 13.68 -12.21
C GLY A 84 -16.46 14.82 -11.37
N LYS A 85 -16.47 14.71 -10.03
CA LYS A 85 -15.81 15.68 -9.15
C LYS A 85 -14.28 15.56 -9.26
N VAL A 86 -13.59 16.64 -8.91
CA VAL A 86 -12.13 16.69 -8.87
C VAL A 86 -11.65 16.85 -7.43
N LEU A 87 -10.56 16.16 -7.09
CA LEU A 87 -9.97 16.23 -5.76
C LEU A 87 -8.44 16.08 -5.84
N ARG A 88 -7.73 16.40 -4.75
CA ARG A 88 -6.29 16.15 -4.66
C ARG A 88 -6.04 14.74 -4.14
N ALA A 89 -5.19 13.97 -4.80
CA ALA A 89 -4.80 12.63 -4.38
C ALA A 89 -3.28 12.48 -4.40
N ALA A 90 -2.77 11.56 -3.59
CA ALA A 90 -1.41 11.07 -3.76
C ALA A 90 -1.40 10.05 -4.90
N VAL A 91 -0.55 10.24 -5.90
CA VAL A 91 -0.39 9.34 -7.04
C VAL A 91 1.02 8.75 -6.97
N ILE A 92 1.09 7.43 -7.01
CA ILE A 92 2.34 6.68 -7.05
C ILE A 92 2.57 6.24 -8.49
N TYR A 93 3.68 6.70 -9.05
CA TYR A 93 4.16 6.31 -10.37
C TYR A 93 5.29 5.31 -10.23
N TYR A 94 5.33 4.36 -11.16
CA TYR A 94 6.44 3.44 -11.33
C TYR A 94 7.02 3.55 -12.73
N LYS A 95 8.34 3.42 -12.80
CA LYS A 95 9.08 3.26 -14.05
C LYS A 95 10.19 2.24 -13.84
N SER A 96 10.22 1.18 -14.65
CA SER A 96 11.31 0.20 -14.60
C SER A 96 12.62 0.79 -15.10
N VAL A 97 13.74 0.18 -14.69
CA VAL A 97 15.04 0.46 -15.31
C VAL A 97 15.04 0.02 -16.79
N VAL A 98 15.90 0.64 -17.58
CA VAL A 98 16.01 0.38 -19.02
C VAL A 98 16.32 -1.09 -19.27
N GLY A 99 15.57 -1.71 -20.19
CA GLY A 99 15.70 -3.10 -20.60
C GLY A 99 15.09 -4.13 -19.65
N TYR A 100 14.61 -3.72 -18.46
CA TYR A 100 14.03 -4.67 -17.50
C TYR A 100 12.60 -5.07 -17.89
N ARG A 101 12.36 -6.38 -17.95
CA ARG A 101 11.04 -6.97 -18.14
C ARG A 101 10.89 -8.11 -17.14
N GLY A 102 9.93 -8.00 -16.25
CA GLY A 102 9.71 -8.99 -15.20
C GLY A 102 8.97 -8.40 -14.02
N PRO A 103 8.65 -9.23 -13.03
CA PRO A 103 7.94 -8.80 -11.85
C PRO A 103 8.80 -7.87 -11.00
N ASP A 104 8.17 -6.97 -10.28
CA ASP A 104 8.79 -6.17 -9.22
C ASP A 104 7.78 -6.02 -8.07
N SER A 105 8.22 -5.55 -6.91
CA SER A 105 7.29 -5.22 -5.84
C SER A 105 7.83 -4.14 -4.93
N PHE A 106 6.92 -3.41 -4.29
CA PHE A 106 7.27 -2.42 -3.29
C PHE A 106 6.19 -2.37 -2.22
N SER A 107 6.56 -1.84 -1.06
CA SER A 107 5.64 -1.62 0.05
C SER A 107 5.73 -0.17 0.53
N TYR A 108 4.61 0.34 1.01
CA TYR A 108 4.55 1.68 1.58
C TYR A 108 3.53 1.76 2.72
N GLU A 109 3.76 2.68 3.63
CA GLU A 109 2.79 3.09 4.64
C GLU A 109 2.01 4.30 4.14
N GLU A 110 0.68 4.20 4.21
CA GLU A 110 -0.19 5.37 4.08
C GLU A 110 -0.37 6.01 5.45
N MET A 111 -0.01 7.27 5.58
CA MET A 111 -0.16 8.05 6.81
C MET A 111 -1.28 9.09 6.64
N PRO A 112 -2.54 8.74 6.97
CA PRO A 112 -3.63 9.70 7.01
C PRO A 112 -3.53 10.62 8.22
N ASP A 113 -4.19 11.78 8.16
CA ASP A 113 -4.25 12.75 9.27
C ASP A 113 -4.97 12.19 10.51
N SER A 114 -5.79 11.15 10.34
CA SER A 114 -6.47 10.43 11.44
C SER A 114 -5.50 9.63 12.33
N GLY A 115 -4.25 9.44 11.90
CA GLY A 115 -3.18 8.84 12.70
C GLY A 115 -3.08 7.32 12.64
N GLN A 116 -4.03 6.61 12.01
CA GLN A 116 -3.93 5.17 11.80
C GLN A 116 -3.26 4.89 10.45
N SER A 117 -2.00 4.46 10.47
CA SER A 117 -1.31 4.00 9.27
C SER A 117 -1.68 2.57 8.90
N TYR A 118 -1.53 2.25 7.62
CA TYR A 118 -1.63 0.89 7.11
C TYR A 118 -0.54 0.67 6.06
N GLU A 119 0.04 -0.52 6.10
CA GLU A 119 1.02 -0.97 5.11
C GLU A 119 0.30 -1.57 3.91
N VAL A 120 0.76 -1.21 2.72
CA VAL A 120 0.26 -1.70 1.44
C VAL A 120 1.43 -2.31 0.69
N GLU A 121 1.24 -3.51 0.15
CA GLU A 121 2.18 -4.16 -0.77
C GLU A 121 1.59 -4.16 -2.18
N ILE A 122 2.41 -3.76 -3.16
CA ILE A 122 2.06 -3.73 -4.57
C ILE A 122 3.00 -4.65 -5.35
N ASP A 123 2.40 -5.60 -6.05
CA ASP A 123 3.06 -6.43 -7.03
C ASP A 123 2.93 -5.83 -8.43
N ILE A 124 4.05 -5.69 -9.12
CA ILE A 124 4.17 -5.12 -10.46
C ILE A 124 4.45 -6.27 -11.44
N LYS A 125 3.70 -6.35 -12.53
CA LYS A 125 3.79 -7.42 -13.53
C LYS A 125 4.00 -6.88 -14.94
#